data_AF-V9XQN1-F1
#
_entry.id   AF-V9XQN1-F1
#
_cell.length_a   1.000
_cell.length_b   1.000
_cell.length_c   1.000
_cell.angle_alpha   90.00
_cell.angle_beta   90.00
_cell.angle_gamma   90.00
#
_symmetry.space_group_name_H-M   'P 1'
#
loop_
_entity.id
_entity.type
_entity.pdbx_description
1 polymer ?
#
loop_
_entity_poly.entity_id
_entity_poly.type
_entity_poly.pdbx_seq_one_letter_code
_entity_poly.pdbx_strand_id
1 'polypeptide(L)'
;MGSRWRHQRHPLLINTAGSLANRPEAHTAIPNLFLAGDYVRNDIDLATMESANESARVAVGALLQTAGSPAAPPALYKLHEPPELEPLRRINADRYRAGQPHMLA
;
A
#
# COMPACT_ATOMS: atom_id res chain seq x y z
N MET A 1 25.64 27.48 -14.85
CA MET A 1 24.29 27.27 -14.28
C MET A 1 24.19 25.81 -13.86
N GLY A 2 24.55 25.47 -12.61
CA GLY A 2 24.64 24.08 -12.14
C GLY A 2 23.27 23.53 -11.74
N SER A 3 22.85 22.44 -12.36
CA SER A 3 21.60 21.74 -12.03
C SER A 3 21.69 21.13 -10.63
N ARG A 4 21.04 21.80 -9.68
CA ARG A 4 20.91 21.34 -8.30
C ARG A 4 19.90 20.20 -8.25
N TRP A 5 20.34 18.98 -8.55
CA TRP A 5 19.58 17.76 -8.29
C TRP A 5 19.25 17.72 -6.80
N ARG A 6 17.95 17.77 -6.45
CA ARG A 6 17.48 17.65 -5.07
C ARG A 6 17.88 16.25 -4.56
N HIS A 7 18.91 16.20 -3.74
CA HIS A 7 19.26 14.98 -3.01
C HIS A 7 18.20 14.78 -1.93
N GLN A 8 17.30 13.83 -2.15
CA GLN A 8 16.42 13.35 -1.08
C GLN A 8 17.30 12.72 -0.01
N ARG A 9 17.26 13.23 1.23
CA ARG A 9 18.11 12.75 2.33
C ARG A 9 17.68 11.37 2.88
N HIS A 10 16.60 10.83 2.34
CA HIS A 10 16.05 9.53 2.70
C HIS A 10 16.17 8.60 1.48
N PRO A 11 16.56 7.33 1.67
CA PRO A 11 16.55 6.34 0.60
C PRO A 11 15.13 6.19 0.04
N LEU A 12 15.03 5.81 -1.24
CA LEU A 12 13.76 5.48 -1.85
C LEU A 12 13.12 4.34 -1.05
N LEU A 13 11.88 4.55 -0.61
CA LEU A 13 11.11 3.49 0.04
C LEU A 13 10.76 2.45 -1.03
N ILE A 14 11.36 1.27 -0.92
CA ILE A 14 11.04 0.10 -1.74
C ILE A 14 10.55 -0.98 -0.79
N ASN A 15 9.33 -1.47 -1.02
CA ASN A 15 8.78 -2.53 -0.20
C ASN A 15 9.63 -3.80 -0.32
N THR A 16 10.02 -4.35 0.82
CA THR A 16 10.61 -5.69 0.87
C THR A 16 9.48 -6.71 0.79
N ALA A 17 9.64 -7.75 -0.05
CA ALA A 17 8.65 -8.82 -0.16
C ALA A 17 8.34 -9.41 1.22
N GLY A 18 7.05 -9.56 1.54
CA GLY A 18 6.58 -10.06 2.84
C GLY A 18 6.59 -9.03 3.99
N SER A 19 7.03 -7.79 3.77
CA SER A 19 7.06 -6.75 4.82
C SER A 19 5.67 -6.25 5.27
N LEU A 20 4.61 -6.52 4.52
CA LEU A 20 3.25 -6.07 4.83
C LEU A 20 2.79 -6.47 6.24
N ALA A 21 3.15 -7.68 6.68
CA ALA A 21 2.84 -8.20 8.01
C ALA A 21 3.54 -7.44 9.14
N ASN A 22 4.61 -6.70 8.84
CA ASN A 22 5.34 -5.88 9.81
C ASN A 22 4.92 -4.41 9.79
N ARG A 23 4.10 -3.98 8.81
CA ARG A 23 3.60 -2.61 8.75
C ARG A 23 2.59 -2.33 9.86
N PRO A 24 2.66 -1.18 10.53
CA PRO A 24 1.66 -0.78 11.51
C PRO A 24 0.30 -0.51 10.87
N GLU A 25 -0.76 -0.63 11.66
CA GLU A 25 -2.08 -0.09 11.34
C GLU A 25 -2.05 1.44 11.45
N ALA A 26 -3.02 2.12 10.81
CA ALA A 26 -3.12 3.58 10.86
C ALA A 26 -3.51 4.10 12.25
N HIS A 27 -4.33 3.35 12.99
CA HIS A 27 -4.71 3.67 14.37
C HIS A 27 -3.69 3.04 15.34
N THR A 28 -3.11 3.85 16.22
CA THR A 28 -2.11 3.40 17.18
C THR A 28 -2.71 3.23 18.57
N ALA A 29 -1.91 2.67 19.50
CA ALA A 29 -2.29 2.62 20.91
C ALA A 29 -2.26 4.00 21.61
N ILE A 30 -1.64 5.01 20.99
CA ILE A 30 -1.62 6.39 21.47
C ILE A 30 -2.85 7.09 20.86
N PRO A 31 -3.87 7.47 21.66
CA PRO A 31 -5.20 7.84 21.15
C PRO A 31 -5.21 9.03 20.18
N ASN A 32 -4.22 9.90 20.25
CA ASN A 32 -4.11 11.11 19.41
C ASN A 32 -2.95 11.02 18.39
N LEU A 33 -2.40 9.83 18.15
CA LEU A 33 -1.38 9.58 17.13
C LEU A 33 -1.90 8.60 16.09
N PHE A 34 -1.95 9.05 14.84
CA PHE A 34 -2.39 8.29 13.68
C PHE A 34 -1.26 8.28 12.64
N LEU A 35 -1.10 7.17 11.93
CA LEU A 35 -0.04 6.97 10.95
C LEU A 35 -0.62 6.93 9.53
N ALA A 36 0.08 7.57 8.59
CA ALA A 36 -0.22 7.51 7.16
C ALA A 36 1.09 7.48 6.35
N GLY A 37 1.00 6.91 5.15
CA GLY A 37 2.10 6.72 4.21
C GLY A 37 2.26 5.25 3.79
N ASP A 38 3.13 5.00 2.81
CA ASP A 38 3.34 3.67 2.21
C ASP A 38 3.87 2.59 3.15
N TYR A 39 4.42 3.00 4.29
CA TYR A 39 4.85 2.08 5.35
C TYR A 39 3.70 1.66 6.28
N VAL A 40 2.50 2.22 6.13
CA VAL A 40 1.29 1.84 6.88
C VAL A 40 0.56 0.75 6.12
N ARG A 41 -0.01 -0.22 6.83
CA ARG A 41 -0.74 -1.34 6.23
C ARG A 41 -2.04 -0.86 5.58
N ASN A 42 -2.25 -1.26 4.33
CA ASN A 42 -3.50 -1.10 3.58
C ASN A 42 -3.63 -2.26 2.56
N ASP A 43 -4.65 -2.20 1.71
CA ASP A 43 -4.95 -3.22 0.67
C ASP A 43 -3.99 -3.14 -0.55
N ILE A 44 -3.15 -2.11 -0.62
CA ILE A 44 -2.19 -1.85 -1.71
C ILE A 44 -0.77 -2.12 -1.19
N ASP A 45 -0.26 -3.34 -1.38
CA ASP A 45 1.09 -3.72 -0.94
C ASP A 45 2.22 -3.22 -1.87
N LEU A 46 2.15 -1.96 -2.28
CA LEU A 46 3.16 -1.32 -3.12
C LEU A 46 3.35 0.14 -2.70
N ALA A 47 4.59 0.62 -2.71
CA ALA A 47 4.89 2.02 -2.45
C ALA A 47 4.42 2.86 -3.65
N THR A 48 3.23 3.43 -3.54
CA THR A 48 2.60 4.24 -4.59
C THR A 48 1.86 5.43 -3.99
N MET A 49 1.57 6.43 -4.81
CA MET A 49 0.79 7.58 -4.37
C MET A 49 -0.63 7.18 -3.93
N GLU A 50 -1.18 6.14 -4.54
CA GLU A 50 -2.50 5.58 -4.21
C GLU A 50 -2.50 4.90 -2.84
N SER A 51 -1.46 4.12 -2.53
CA SER A 51 -1.28 3.53 -1.20
C SER A 51 -1.16 4.61 -0.13
N ALA A 52 -0.31 5.62 -0.36
CA ALA A 52 -0.17 6.75 0.55
C ALA A 52 -1.51 7.47 0.77
N ASN A 53 -2.28 7.72 -0.29
CA ASN A 53 -3.61 8.31 -0.21
C ASN A 53 -4.60 7.42 0.56
N GLU A 54 -4.63 6.12 0.28
CA GLU A 54 -5.55 5.18 0.93
C GLU A 54 -5.25 5.06 2.44
N SER A 55 -3.98 4.98 2.82
CA SER A 55 -3.58 4.99 4.23
C SER A 55 -3.99 6.28 4.96
N ALA A 56 -3.95 7.45 4.28
CA ALA A 56 -4.41 8.70 4.85
C ALA A 56 -5.93 8.68 5.12
N ARG A 57 -6.72 8.05 4.25
CA ARG A 57 -8.16 7.89 4.44
C ARG A 57 -8.46 7.00 5.63
N VAL A 58 -7.73 5.89 5.79
CA VAL A 58 -7.83 5.03 6.99
C VAL A 58 -7.49 5.82 8.25
N ALA A 59 -6.39 6.58 8.25
CA ALA A 59 -5.96 7.41 9.37
C ALA A 59 -7.00 8.48 9.75
N VAL A 60 -7.58 9.16 8.76
CA VAL A 60 -8.64 10.15 8.97
C VAL A 60 -9.92 9.49 9.50
N GLY A 61 -10.30 8.32 8.97
CA GLY A 61 -11.43 7.54 9.49
C GLY A 61 -11.26 7.21 10.98
N ALA A 62 -10.07 6.73 11.37
CA ALA A 62 -9.74 6.48 12.76
C ALA A 62 -9.77 7.75 13.61
N LEU A 63 -9.24 8.87 13.10
CA LEU A 63 -9.30 10.17 13.78
C LEU A 63 -10.73 10.62 14.04
N LEU A 64 -11.60 10.55 13.03
CA LEU A 64 -13.01 10.94 13.18
C LEU A 64 -13.72 10.08 14.21
N GLN A 65 -13.46 8.77 14.20
CA GLN A 65 -14.00 7.84 15.18
C GLN A 65 -13.52 8.17 16.60
N THR A 66 -12.22 8.33 16.81
CA THR A 66 -11.65 8.63 18.13
C THR A 66 -12.08 9.99 18.66
N ALA A 67 -12.26 10.98 17.78
CA ALA A 67 -12.74 12.31 18.14
C ALA A 67 -14.26 12.38 18.41
N GLY A 68 -15.01 11.29 18.16
CA GLY A 68 -16.48 11.31 18.24
C GLY A 68 -17.12 12.28 17.23
N SER A 69 -16.46 12.49 16.09
CA SER A 69 -16.91 13.46 15.08
C SER A 69 -18.16 12.95 14.34
N PRO A 70 -19.15 13.82 14.06
CA PRO A 70 -20.31 13.45 13.24
C PRO A 70 -20.02 13.48 11.73
N ALA A 71 -18.80 13.84 11.32
CA ALA A 71 -18.44 13.88 9.91
C ALA A 71 -18.47 12.48 9.28
N ALA A 72 -18.87 12.39 8.02
CA ALA A 72 -18.83 11.14 7.28
C ALA A 72 -17.37 10.65 7.13
N PRO A 73 -17.08 9.35 7.36
CA PRO A 73 -15.77 8.81 7.11
C PRO A 73 -15.42 8.92 5.62
N PRO A 74 -14.14 9.06 5.27
CA PRO A 74 -13.74 8.95 3.87
C PRO A 74 -14.13 7.56 3.37
N ALA A 75 -14.54 7.47 2.10
CA ALA A 75 -14.68 6.16 1.47
C ALA A 75 -13.34 5.39 1.54
N LEU A 76 -13.35 4.09 1.25
CA LEU A 76 -12.15 3.28 1.11
C LEU A 76 -12.23 2.50 -0.21
N TYR A 77 -11.09 2.24 -0.82
CA TYR A 77 -10.98 1.49 -2.07
C TYR A 77 -9.97 0.35 -1.92
N LYS A 78 -10.21 -0.70 -2.68
CA LYS A 78 -9.32 -1.86 -2.75
C LYS A 78 -8.57 -1.86 -4.07
N LEU A 79 -7.42 -2.52 -4.09
CA LEU A 79 -6.70 -2.75 -5.33
C LEU A 79 -7.61 -3.56 -6.27
N HIS A 80 -7.91 -3.01 -7.44
CA HIS A 80 -8.67 -3.74 -8.44
C HIS A 80 -7.77 -4.78 -9.10
N GLU A 81 -8.07 -6.04 -8.86
CA GLU A 81 -7.47 -7.16 -9.57
C GLU A 81 -8.46 -7.68 -10.62
N PRO A 82 -8.19 -7.52 -11.93
CA PRO A 82 -9.11 -7.96 -12.97
C PRO A 82 -9.32 -9.48 -12.92
N PRO A 83 -10.55 -9.97 -12.64
CA PRO A 83 -10.79 -11.40 -12.48
C PRO A 83 -10.60 -12.18 -13.79
N GLU A 84 -10.71 -11.52 -14.94
CA GLU A 84 -10.49 -12.11 -16.27
C GLU A 84 -9.03 -12.56 -16.46
N LEU A 85 -8.08 -11.98 -15.71
CA LEU A 85 -6.66 -12.32 -15.78
C LEU A 85 -6.24 -13.38 -14.77
N GLU A 86 -7.10 -13.74 -13.82
CA GLU A 86 -6.79 -14.72 -12.78
C GLU A 86 -6.38 -16.10 -13.34
N PRO A 87 -7.04 -16.66 -14.38
CA PRO A 87 -6.58 -17.91 -15.00
C PRO A 87 -5.15 -17.81 -15.54
N LEU A 88 -4.80 -16.69 -16.17
CA LEU A 88 -3.46 -16.46 -16.73
C LEU A 88 -2.41 -16.32 -15.61
N ARG A 89 -2.77 -15.65 -14.51
CA ARG A 89 -1.90 -15.52 -13.33
C ARG A 89 -1.58 -16.89 -12.70
N ARG A 90 -2.59 -17.77 -12.60
CA ARG A 90 -2.41 -19.15 -12.09
C ARG A 90 -1.49 -19.97 -12.98
N ILE A 91 -1.70 -19.96 -14.30
CA ILE A 91 -0.84 -20.66 -15.26
C ILE A 91 0.61 -20.17 -15.13
N ASN A 92 0.82 -18.84 -15.03
CA ASN A 92 2.15 -18.29 -14.83
C ASN A 92 2.79 -18.77 -13.52
N ALA A 93 2.03 -18.79 -12.41
CA ALA A 93 2.53 -19.26 -11.12
C ALA A 93 2.87 -20.76 -11.13
N ASP A 94 2.08 -21.59 -11.80
CA ASP A 94 2.34 -23.03 -11.95
C ASP A 94 3.60 -23.29 -12.78
N ARG A 95 3.76 -22.59 -13.91
CA ARG A 95 4.97 -22.68 -14.76
C ARG A 95 6.23 -22.22 -14.03
N TYR A 96 6.13 -21.10 -13.29
CA TYR A 96 7.22 -20.60 -12.45
C TYR A 96 7.66 -21.65 -11.42
N ARG A 97 6.70 -22.25 -10.70
CA ARG A 97 6.97 -23.33 -9.75
C ARG A 97 7.59 -24.57 -10.41
N ALA A 98 7.25 -24.84 -11.67
CA ALA A 98 7.80 -25.94 -12.46
C ALA A 98 9.14 -25.61 -13.16
N GLY A 99 9.70 -24.40 -13.00
CA GLY A 99 10.93 -23.98 -13.67
C GLY A 99 10.79 -23.84 -15.19
N GLN A 100 9.57 -23.74 -15.70
CA GLN A 100 9.29 -23.61 -17.14
C GLN A 100 9.39 -22.13 -17.57
N PRO A 101 9.76 -21.86 -18.84
CA PRO A 101 9.77 -20.50 -19.37
C PRO A 101 8.35 -19.90 -19.39
N HIS A 102 8.28 -18.57 -19.39
CA HIS A 102 7.01 -17.86 -19.59
C HIS A 102 6.36 -18.24 -20.93
N MET A 103 5.05 -18.10 -21.05
CA MET A 103 4.32 -18.60 -22.23
C MET A 103 4.68 -17.90 -23.55
N LEU A 104 5.31 -16.73 -23.48
CA LEU A 104 5.70 -15.92 -24.65
C LEU A 104 7.21 -15.94 -24.91
N ALA A 105 7.95 -16.84 -24.25
CA ALA A 105 9.40 -17.01 -24.44
C ALA A 105 9.73 -17.73 -25.75
#